data_AF-A0A793NCA1-F1
#
_entry.id   AF-A0A793NCA1-F1
#
_cell.length_a   1.000
_cell.length_b   1.000
_cell.length_c   1.000
_cell.angle_alpha   90.00
_cell.angle_beta   90.00
_cell.angle_gamma   90.00
#
_symmetry.space_group_name_H-M   'P 1'
#
loop_
_entity.id
_entity.type
_entity.pdbx_description
1 polymer ?
#
loop_
_entity_poly.entity_id
_entity_poly.type
_entity_poly.pdbx_seq_one_letter_code
_entity_poly.pdbx_strand_id
1 'polypeptide(L)'
;MSIIKNCLSLINNALNIQKTSYSLTKMEQAGKLLNRKITPENTPPMLLSYRNADLTQEKNITERVLSIFKIKRDFVAVRIQNNQFTNLKNKKIQGHQNTVASVMDWYNPQKNALGITMGTPRKSADIAKEEHRNALNFMIMEKNTFHEKILNSNDNLQKSYSKTEDSSWVAASVGSLLDKGAKVYPDTSCSLRLGEPFIFTLPESVRVDVDIYPLKK
;
A
#
# COMPACT_ATOMS: atom_id res chain seq x y z
N MET A 1 -11.81 54.65 -0.83
CA MET A 1 -13.19 54.11 -0.79
C MET A 1 -13.21 52.98 0.23
N SER A 2 -14.06 53.11 1.28
CA SER A 2 -14.45 52.21 2.40
C SER A 2 -13.54 51.03 2.80
N ILE A 3 -12.98 50.97 4.01
CA ILE A 3 -13.60 50.61 5.33
C ILE A 3 -14.26 49.22 5.33
N ILE A 4 -13.60 48.22 5.94
CA ILE A 4 -14.10 47.28 6.98
C ILE A 4 -12.84 46.78 7.76
N LYS A 5 -12.45 47.39 8.89
CA LYS A 5 -12.74 47.03 10.29
C LYS A 5 -12.43 45.57 10.71
N ASN A 6 -11.48 45.47 11.64
CA ASN A 6 -11.22 44.38 12.60
C ASN A 6 -12.44 43.54 12.97
N CYS A 7 -12.21 42.23 13.16
CA CYS A 7 -12.77 41.46 14.29
C CYS A 7 -11.89 40.23 14.57
N LEU A 8 -10.88 40.41 15.42
CA LEU A 8 -10.42 39.36 16.33
C LEU A 8 -11.56 39.06 17.31
N SER A 9 -12.02 37.82 17.41
CA SER A 9 -12.33 37.10 18.65
C SER A 9 -13.26 35.91 18.42
N LEU A 10 -13.11 34.91 19.30
CA LEU A 10 -13.94 33.71 19.56
C LEU A 10 -13.51 32.47 18.74
N ILE A 11 -13.06 31.32 19.28
CA ILE A 11 -13.09 30.72 20.62
C ILE A 11 -11.94 29.68 20.73
N ASN A 12 -11.39 29.58 21.94
CA ASN A 12 -10.42 28.60 22.44
C ASN A 12 -10.89 27.13 22.42
N ASN A 13 -9.93 26.25 22.64
CA ASN A 13 -10.02 24.86 23.14
C ASN A 13 -10.20 23.75 22.10
N ALA A 14 -9.09 23.12 21.74
CA ALA A 14 -8.69 21.87 22.39
C ALA A 14 -7.39 21.36 21.76
N LEU A 15 -6.31 21.36 22.54
CA LEU A 15 -5.42 20.20 22.73
C LEU A 15 -4.21 20.68 23.52
N ASN A 16 -4.38 20.67 24.85
CA ASN A 16 -3.29 20.46 25.79
C ASN A 16 -2.54 19.19 25.38
N ILE A 17 -1.46 19.32 24.63
CA ILE A 17 -0.42 18.28 24.61
C ILE A 17 0.54 18.67 25.72
N GLN A 18 0.21 18.22 26.93
CA GLN A 18 1.19 18.10 27.99
C GLN A 18 2.34 17.23 27.44
N LYS A 19 3.53 17.83 27.33
CA LYS A 19 4.78 17.08 27.24
C LYS A 19 4.89 16.24 28.51
N THR A 20 4.42 15.01 28.45
CA THR A 20 4.68 14.02 29.49
C THR A 20 5.97 13.30 29.12
N SER A 21 7.10 13.93 29.48
CA SER A 21 8.35 13.21 29.69
C SER A 21 8.18 12.40 30.97
N TYR A 22 8.02 11.07 30.84
CA TYR A 22 8.10 10.17 31.98
C TYR A 22 9.48 9.56 32.07
N SER A 23 10.21 10.01 33.08
CA SER A 23 11.44 9.44 33.59
C SER A 23 11.24 8.01 34.09
N LEU A 24 12.16 7.11 33.73
CA LEU A 24 12.24 5.77 34.31
C LEU A 24 12.44 5.87 35.83
N THR A 25 11.49 5.37 36.60
CA THR A 25 11.75 4.91 37.97
C THR A 25 11.67 3.39 37.99
N LYS A 26 12.79 2.81 38.41
CA LYS A 26 13.08 1.38 38.52
C LYS A 26 12.20 0.79 39.63
N MET A 27 11.31 -0.15 39.32
CA MET A 27 10.66 -0.98 40.34
C MET A 27 11.58 -2.15 40.69
N GLU A 28 12.07 -2.17 41.92
CA GLU A 28 12.35 -3.42 42.64
C GLU A 28 11.01 -4.01 43.09
N GLN A 29 10.72 -5.24 42.68
CA GLN A 29 10.09 -6.22 43.57
C GLN A 29 10.27 -7.63 43.02
N ALA A 30 11.11 -8.37 43.72
CA ALA A 30 11.25 -9.81 43.59
C ALA A 30 9.97 -10.50 44.07
N GLY A 31 9.51 -11.50 43.32
CA GLY A 31 8.40 -12.35 43.71
C GLY A 31 8.33 -13.60 42.83
N LYS A 32 9.00 -14.67 43.27
CA LYS A 32 8.90 -16.03 42.73
C LYS A 32 7.43 -16.47 42.62
N LEU A 33 7.02 -16.97 41.45
CA LEU A 33 6.06 -18.07 41.36
C LEU A 33 6.48 -19.03 40.25
N LEU A 34 6.72 -20.27 40.67
CA LEU A 34 7.16 -21.40 39.86
C LEU A 34 6.00 -22.03 39.07
N ASN A 35 6.36 -22.42 37.84
CA ASN A 35 6.04 -23.66 37.14
C ASN A 35 4.82 -23.80 36.21
N ARG A 36 5.23 -24.16 34.97
CA ARG A 36 4.54 -24.74 33.81
C ARG A 36 3.70 -23.80 32.94
N LYS A 37 4.33 -23.30 31.87
CA LYS A 37 3.66 -22.90 30.63
C LYS A 37 4.52 -23.24 29.42
N ILE A 38 3.86 -23.85 28.44
CA ILE A 38 4.22 -23.96 27.02
C ILE A 38 5.10 -22.77 26.64
N THR A 39 6.32 -23.00 26.17
CA THR A 39 7.23 -21.94 25.70
C THR A 39 6.59 -21.26 24.49
N PRO A 40 6.03 -20.04 24.61
CA PRO A 40 5.91 -19.20 23.45
C PRO A 40 7.32 -18.69 23.18
N GLU A 41 7.75 -18.55 21.94
CA GLU A 41 8.90 -17.68 21.69
C GLU A 41 8.61 -16.34 22.37
N ASN A 42 9.45 -15.98 23.35
CA ASN A 42 9.31 -14.80 24.19
C ASN A 42 9.54 -13.55 23.35
N THR A 43 8.64 -13.23 22.42
CA THR A 43 8.49 -11.86 21.96
C THR A 43 7.82 -11.12 23.10
N PRO A 44 8.50 -10.17 23.77
CA PRO A 44 7.92 -9.44 24.89
C PRO A 44 6.54 -8.89 24.51
N PRO A 45 5.53 -8.95 25.39
CA PRO A 45 4.19 -8.41 25.14
C PRO A 45 4.21 -6.98 24.60
N MET A 46 5.20 -6.20 25.02
CA MET A 46 5.48 -4.84 24.56
C MET A 46 5.85 -4.79 23.06
N LEU A 47 6.70 -5.69 22.57
CA LEU A 47 7.04 -5.80 21.15
C LEU A 47 5.85 -6.24 20.31
N LEU A 48 5.00 -7.13 20.83
CA LEU A 48 3.76 -7.52 20.16
C LEU A 48 2.77 -6.35 20.07
N SER A 49 2.64 -5.56 21.13
CA SER A 49 1.79 -4.36 21.10
C SER A 49 2.31 -3.31 20.14
N TYR A 50 3.64 -3.10 20.04
CA TYR A 50 4.22 -2.18 19.06
C TYR A 50 3.98 -2.67 17.64
N ARG A 51 4.25 -3.95 17.34
CA ARG A 51 3.95 -4.54 16.02
C ARG A 51 2.48 -4.38 15.65
N ASN A 52 1.56 -4.59 16.59
CA ASN A 52 0.12 -4.42 16.33
C ASN A 52 -0.27 -2.95 16.09
N ALA A 53 0.37 -2.01 16.80
CA ALA A 53 0.18 -0.58 16.58
C ALA A 53 0.73 -0.16 15.20
N ASP A 54 1.92 -0.64 14.84
CA ASP A 54 2.55 -0.40 13.54
C ASP A 54 1.67 -0.94 12.40
N LEU A 55 1.16 -2.17 12.52
CA LEU A 55 0.24 -2.76 11.54
C LEU A 55 -1.07 -1.98 11.42
N THR A 56 -1.60 -1.48 12.54
CA THR A 56 -2.81 -0.66 12.55
C THR A 56 -2.57 0.69 11.88
N GLN A 57 -1.42 1.32 12.14
CA GLN A 57 -1.01 2.56 11.50
C GLN A 57 -0.82 2.36 9.99
N GLU A 58 -0.11 1.32 9.57
CA GLU A 58 0.09 1.00 8.15
C GLU A 58 -1.23 0.78 7.44
N LYS A 59 -2.16 0.03 8.04
CA LYS A 59 -3.51 -0.18 7.48
C LYS A 59 -4.26 1.14 7.33
N ASN A 60 -4.21 2.02 8.33
CA ASN A 60 -4.86 3.33 8.27
C ASN A 60 -4.25 4.22 7.17
N ILE A 61 -2.94 4.17 6.97
CA ILE A 61 -2.25 4.89 5.89
C ILE A 61 -2.68 4.32 4.54
N THR A 62 -2.68 3.00 4.36
CA THR A 62 -3.12 2.33 3.13
C THR A 62 -4.55 2.76 2.76
N GLU A 63 -5.50 2.63 3.67
CA GLU A 63 -6.90 2.99 3.44
C GLU A 63 -7.05 4.50 3.14
N ARG A 64 -6.29 5.36 3.85
CA ARG A 64 -6.24 6.81 3.57
C ARG A 64 -5.74 7.08 2.16
N VAL A 65 -4.65 6.45 1.74
CA VAL A 65 -4.09 6.63 0.40
C VAL A 65 -5.09 6.21 -0.67
N LEU A 66 -5.71 5.04 -0.54
CA LEU A 66 -6.74 4.59 -1.50
C LEU A 66 -7.93 5.55 -1.55
N SER A 67 -8.35 6.10 -0.40
CA SER A 67 -9.48 7.04 -0.32
C SER A 67 -9.23 8.35 -1.08
N ILE A 68 -7.98 8.83 -1.15
CA ILE A 68 -7.60 10.02 -1.94
C ILE A 68 -7.98 9.84 -3.41
N PHE A 69 -7.85 8.61 -3.92
CA PHE A 69 -8.16 8.24 -5.30
C PHE A 69 -9.56 7.64 -5.45
N LYS A 70 -10.39 7.68 -4.39
CA LYS A 70 -11.74 7.07 -4.34
C LYS A 70 -11.75 5.57 -4.66
N ILE A 71 -10.62 4.89 -4.41
CA ILE A 71 -10.49 3.45 -4.64
C ILE A 71 -11.12 2.71 -3.47
N LYS A 72 -11.95 1.71 -3.79
CA LYS A 72 -12.61 0.85 -2.82
C LYS A 72 -12.05 -0.57 -2.90
N ARG A 73 -12.34 -1.37 -1.87
CA ARG A 73 -11.87 -2.76 -1.76
C ARG A 73 -12.44 -3.70 -2.83
N ASP A 74 -13.61 -3.40 -3.38
CA ASP A 74 -14.28 -4.14 -4.46
C ASP A 74 -13.74 -3.79 -5.86
N PHE A 75 -12.79 -2.85 -5.96
CA PHE A 75 -12.10 -2.54 -7.21
C PHE A 75 -11.17 -3.68 -7.62
N VAL A 76 -10.77 -3.66 -8.90
CA VAL A 76 -9.83 -4.61 -9.48
C VAL A 76 -8.49 -3.94 -9.74
N ALA A 77 -7.42 -4.65 -9.39
CA ALA A 77 -6.04 -4.32 -9.70
C ALA A 77 -5.61 -5.20 -10.90
N VAL A 78 -5.31 -4.57 -12.03
CA VAL A 78 -5.00 -5.27 -13.29
C VAL A 78 -3.64 -4.88 -13.83
N ARG A 79 -2.98 -5.82 -14.50
CA ARG A 79 -1.75 -5.56 -15.24
C ARG A 79 -1.60 -6.56 -16.38
N ILE A 80 -0.84 -6.20 -17.39
CA ILE A 80 -0.33 -7.16 -18.38
C ILE A 80 0.97 -7.76 -17.86
N GLN A 81 1.16 -9.05 -18.08
CA GLN A 81 2.37 -9.77 -17.75
C GLN A 81 2.60 -10.93 -18.72
N ASN A 82 3.86 -11.20 -19.07
CA ASN A 82 4.23 -12.41 -19.80
C ASN A 82 3.87 -13.65 -18.98
N ASN A 83 3.33 -14.68 -19.65
CA ASN A 83 2.87 -15.91 -19.02
C ASN A 83 3.97 -16.67 -18.27
N GLN A 84 5.25 -16.51 -18.66
CA GLN A 84 6.39 -17.11 -17.94
C GLN A 84 6.52 -16.65 -16.47
N PHE A 85 6.00 -15.47 -16.12
CA PHE A 85 6.00 -14.95 -14.74
C PHE A 85 4.69 -15.23 -14.00
N THR A 86 3.77 -15.96 -14.65
CA THR A 86 2.45 -16.31 -14.12
C THR A 86 2.38 -17.81 -13.97
N ASN A 87 2.08 -18.29 -12.76
CA ASN A 87 1.73 -19.69 -12.58
C ASN A 87 0.32 -19.91 -13.12
N LEU A 88 0.20 -20.21 -14.42
CA LEU A 88 -1.08 -20.37 -15.11
C LEU A 88 -1.95 -21.47 -14.48
N LYS A 89 -1.33 -22.61 -14.13
CA LYS A 89 -2.02 -23.76 -13.53
C LYS A 89 -2.69 -23.40 -12.20
N ASN A 90 -1.96 -22.71 -11.34
CA ASN A 90 -2.44 -22.36 -10.00
C ASN A 90 -3.03 -20.95 -9.93
N LYS A 91 -3.08 -20.23 -11.05
CA LYS A 91 -3.57 -18.86 -11.18
C LYS A 91 -2.91 -17.89 -10.19
N LYS A 92 -1.58 -17.89 -10.15
CA LYS A 92 -0.80 -17.09 -9.18
C LYS A 92 0.29 -16.24 -9.82
N ILE A 93 0.51 -15.06 -9.26
CA ILE A 93 1.68 -14.21 -9.54
C ILE A 93 2.42 -13.84 -8.24
N GLN A 94 3.65 -13.38 -8.40
CA GLN A 94 4.48 -12.88 -7.30
C GLN A 94 5.24 -11.63 -7.78
N GLY A 95 5.43 -10.67 -6.88
CA GLY A 95 6.22 -9.48 -7.18
C GLY A 95 7.72 -9.75 -7.15
N HIS A 96 8.50 -8.69 -7.33
CA HIS A 96 9.95 -8.71 -7.19
C HIS A 96 10.44 -7.39 -6.62
N GLN A 97 11.70 -7.34 -6.17
CA GLN A 97 12.32 -6.14 -5.60
C GLN A 97 12.94 -5.20 -6.64
N ASN A 98 13.24 -5.71 -7.84
CA ASN A 98 13.91 -4.93 -8.89
C ASN A 98 12.92 -4.13 -9.76
N THR A 99 12.03 -3.35 -9.13
CA THR A 99 11.10 -2.47 -9.83
C THR A 99 11.75 -1.13 -10.20
N VAL A 100 11.19 -0.40 -11.17
CA VAL A 100 11.78 0.85 -11.68
C VAL A 100 10.91 2.08 -11.47
N ALA A 101 9.69 1.91 -10.94
CA ALA A 101 8.73 2.98 -10.78
C ALA A 101 9.17 4.00 -9.71
N SER A 102 8.89 5.27 -9.95
CA SER A 102 8.88 6.32 -8.94
C SER A 102 7.49 6.37 -8.29
N VAL A 103 7.43 6.48 -6.97
CA VAL A 103 6.19 6.43 -6.21
C VAL A 103 6.10 7.54 -5.18
N MET A 104 4.89 7.78 -4.67
CA MET A 104 4.64 8.66 -3.54
C MET A 104 4.49 7.85 -2.25
N ASP A 105 5.47 7.93 -1.35
CA ASP A 105 5.49 7.21 -0.07
C ASP A 105 4.78 8.00 1.03
N TRP A 106 3.58 7.56 1.38
CA TRP A 106 2.78 8.15 2.47
C TRP A 106 3.02 7.50 3.84
N TYR A 107 3.82 6.44 3.92
CA TYR A 107 4.24 5.83 5.18
C TYR A 107 5.36 6.63 5.84
N ASN A 108 6.15 7.33 5.02
CA ASN A 108 7.19 8.26 5.45
C ASN A 108 6.89 9.68 4.93
N PRO A 109 5.84 10.37 5.41
CA PRO A 109 5.43 11.66 4.87
C PRO A 109 6.40 12.79 5.26
N GLN A 110 6.45 13.83 4.44
CA GLN A 110 7.24 15.04 4.66
C GLN A 110 6.37 16.29 4.58
N LYS A 111 6.80 17.38 5.24
CA LYS A 111 6.16 18.70 5.07
C LYS A 111 6.80 19.42 3.90
N ASN A 112 5.98 19.95 2.99
CA ASN A 112 6.47 20.84 1.96
C ASN A 112 6.79 22.24 2.52
N ALA A 113 7.28 23.15 1.67
CA ALA A 113 7.62 24.53 2.05
C ALA A 113 6.43 25.33 2.64
N LEU A 114 5.18 24.91 2.40
CA LEU A 114 3.96 25.50 2.95
C LEU A 114 3.49 24.82 4.25
N GLY A 115 4.28 23.89 4.80
CA GLY A 115 3.92 23.12 5.99
C GLY A 115 2.88 22.02 5.76
N ILE A 116 2.47 21.79 4.50
CA ILE A 116 1.47 20.78 4.13
C ILE A 116 2.13 19.41 4.09
N THR A 117 1.52 18.44 4.77
CA THR A 117 1.99 17.05 4.77
C THR A 117 1.68 16.39 3.44
N MET A 118 2.72 15.88 2.78
CA MET A 118 2.65 15.13 1.54
C MET A 118 3.47 13.84 1.65
N GLY A 119 3.21 12.88 0.77
CA GLY A 119 4.10 11.74 0.65
C GLY A 119 5.50 12.15 0.18
N THR A 120 6.46 11.26 0.40
CA THR A 120 7.85 11.44 -0.02
C THR A 120 8.09 10.74 -1.35
N PRO A 121 8.56 11.44 -2.40
CA PRO A 121 8.94 10.79 -3.65
C PRO A 121 10.06 9.78 -3.43
N ARG A 122 9.86 8.54 -3.86
CA ARG A 122 10.84 7.44 -3.71
C ARG A 122 10.88 6.52 -4.91
N LYS A 123 11.94 5.72 -5.03
CA LYS A 123 11.95 4.57 -5.94
C LYS A 123 11.30 3.37 -5.27
N SER A 124 10.43 2.70 -6.01
CA SER A 124 9.74 1.49 -5.56
C SER A 124 10.70 0.36 -5.18
N ALA A 125 11.82 0.21 -5.89
CA ALA A 125 12.83 -0.80 -5.55
C ALA A 125 13.48 -0.56 -4.19
N ASP A 126 13.75 0.69 -3.83
CA ASP A 126 14.40 1.01 -2.56
C ASP A 126 13.47 0.64 -1.41
N ILE A 127 12.19 1.03 -1.49
CA ILE A 127 11.15 0.62 -0.53
C ILE A 127 11.05 -0.90 -0.44
N ALA A 128 10.97 -1.59 -1.58
CA ALA A 128 10.83 -3.04 -1.62
C ALA A 128 12.02 -3.76 -0.96
N LYS A 129 13.25 -3.25 -1.15
CA LYS A 129 14.46 -3.82 -0.56
C LYS A 129 14.59 -3.50 0.92
N GLU A 130 14.36 -2.25 1.31
CA GLU A 130 14.45 -1.80 2.71
C GLU A 130 13.42 -2.49 3.60
N GLU A 131 12.22 -2.73 3.10
CA GLU A 131 11.15 -3.39 3.85
C GLU A 131 11.15 -4.92 3.71
N HIS A 132 12.04 -5.52 2.91
CA HIS A 132 12.04 -6.95 2.58
C HIS A 132 10.68 -7.42 2.02
N ARG A 133 10.23 -6.73 0.97
CA ARG A 133 8.94 -6.94 0.31
C ARG A 133 9.10 -7.09 -1.18
N ASN A 134 8.14 -7.76 -1.81
CA ASN A 134 8.04 -7.87 -3.25
C ASN A 134 7.01 -6.87 -3.79
N ALA A 135 7.33 -6.23 -4.91
CA ALA A 135 6.49 -5.19 -5.51
C ALA A 135 5.84 -5.65 -6.82
N LEU A 136 4.60 -5.21 -7.04
CA LEU A 136 3.83 -5.38 -8.27
C LEU A 136 3.23 -4.04 -8.69
N ASN A 137 3.37 -3.67 -9.96
CA ASN A 137 2.64 -2.55 -10.53
C ASN A 137 1.25 -3.00 -11.00
N PHE A 138 0.23 -2.24 -10.64
CA PHE A 138 -1.14 -2.46 -11.05
C PHE A 138 -1.78 -1.14 -11.49
N MET A 139 -2.69 -1.25 -12.45
CA MET A 139 -3.71 -0.23 -12.70
C MET A 139 -4.95 -0.61 -11.92
N ILE A 140 -5.43 0.27 -11.06
CA ILE A 140 -6.64 0.06 -10.28
C ILE A 140 -7.81 0.74 -10.98
N MET A 141 -8.94 0.05 -11.07
CA MET A 141 -10.18 0.57 -11.65
C MET A 141 -11.39 -0.19 -11.12
N GLU A 142 -12.58 0.33 -11.41
CA GLU A 142 -13.82 -0.39 -11.17
C GLU A 142 -13.88 -1.67 -12.01
N LYS A 143 -14.44 -2.74 -11.43
CA LYS A 143 -14.49 -4.06 -12.07
C LYS A 143 -15.21 -4.03 -13.42
N ASN A 144 -16.34 -3.33 -13.53
CA ASN A 144 -17.10 -3.25 -14.78
C ASN A 144 -16.34 -2.46 -15.85
N THR A 145 -15.64 -1.39 -15.46
CA THR A 145 -14.77 -0.64 -16.37
C THR A 145 -13.71 -1.54 -16.99
N PHE A 146 -13.08 -2.42 -16.20
CA PHE A 146 -12.12 -3.39 -16.74
C PHE A 146 -12.77 -4.34 -17.77
N HIS A 147 -13.87 -5.00 -17.41
CA HIS A 147 -14.48 -6.04 -18.26
C HIS A 147 -15.09 -5.47 -19.55
N GLU A 148 -15.77 -4.34 -19.46
CA GLU A 148 -16.51 -3.77 -20.59
C GLU A 148 -15.62 -2.95 -21.51
N LYS A 149 -14.67 -2.18 -20.96
CA LYS A 149 -13.93 -1.16 -21.71
C LYS A 149 -12.48 -1.49 -21.98
N ILE A 150 -11.84 -2.32 -21.16
CA ILE A 150 -10.39 -2.55 -21.21
C ILE A 150 -10.05 -3.93 -21.75
N LEU A 151 -10.73 -4.96 -21.27
CA LEU A 151 -10.42 -6.35 -21.58
C LEU A 151 -10.54 -6.67 -23.07
N ASN A 152 -11.57 -6.13 -23.73
CA ASN A 152 -11.87 -6.39 -25.14
C ASN A 152 -11.50 -5.22 -26.07
N SER A 153 -10.89 -4.14 -25.55
CA SER A 153 -10.55 -2.98 -26.37
C SER A 153 -9.31 -3.23 -27.21
N ASN A 154 -9.43 -2.95 -28.51
CA ASN A 154 -8.32 -3.01 -29.45
C ASN A 154 -7.34 -1.83 -29.28
N ASP A 155 -7.81 -0.70 -28.73
CA ASP A 155 -7.07 0.57 -28.58
C ASP A 155 -6.29 0.67 -27.27
N ASN A 156 -6.08 -0.46 -26.61
CA ASN A 156 -5.48 -0.50 -25.29
C ASN A 156 -3.94 -0.33 -25.35
N LEU A 157 -3.47 0.88 -25.03
CA LEU A 157 -2.04 1.23 -24.97
C LEU A 157 -1.20 0.32 -24.07
N GLN A 158 -1.80 -0.41 -23.11
CA GLN A 158 -1.05 -1.39 -22.32
C GLN A 158 -0.59 -2.59 -23.14
N LYS A 159 -1.17 -2.90 -24.31
CA LYS A 159 -0.64 -3.95 -25.21
C LYS A 159 0.83 -3.73 -25.56
N SER A 160 1.35 -2.50 -25.48
CA SER A 160 2.79 -2.21 -25.62
C SER A 160 3.68 -2.90 -24.56
N TYR A 161 3.12 -3.27 -23.39
CA TYR A 161 3.81 -4.08 -22.38
C TYR A 161 3.80 -5.58 -22.71
N SER A 162 3.03 -6.01 -23.71
CA SER A 162 3.08 -7.35 -24.27
C SER A 162 4.39 -7.49 -25.04
N LYS A 163 5.43 -8.00 -24.38
CA LYS A 163 6.73 -8.23 -25.04
C LYS A 163 6.73 -9.49 -25.91
N THR A 164 5.71 -10.35 -25.75
CA THR A 164 5.61 -11.65 -26.42
C THR A 164 4.17 -11.92 -26.83
N GLU A 165 3.98 -12.89 -27.72
CA GLU A 165 2.64 -13.39 -28.07
C GLU A 165 1.95 -14.07 -26.89
N ASP A 166 2.72 -14.48 -25.87
CA ASP A 166 2.28 -15.21 -24.68
C ASP A 166 2.14 -14.30 -23.45
N SER A 167 1.38 -13.22 -23.59
CA SER A 167 1.04 -12.33 -22.47
C SER A 167 -0.44 -12.40 -22.14
N SER A 168 -0.75 -12.21 -20.87
CA SER A 168 -2.12 -12.17 -20.37
C SER A 168 -2.35 -10.92 -19.53
N TRP A 169 -3.59 -10.45 -19.51
CA TRP A 169 -4.07 -9.69 -18.37
C TRP A 169 -4.12 -10.61 -17.15
N VAL A 170 -3.62 -10.11 -16.04
CA VAL A 170 -3.84 -10.69 -14.72
C VAL A 170 -4.58 -9.67 -13.86
N ALA A 171 -5.62 -10.14 -13.17
CA ALA A 171 -6.50 -9.31 -12.37
C ALA A 171 -6.62 -9.87 -10.96
N ALA A 172 -6.53 -9.01 -9.94
CA ALA A 172 -6.77 -9.36 -8.55
C ALA A 172 -7.75 -8.37 -7.92
N SER A 173 -8.54 -8.80 -6.95
CA SER A 173 -9.31 -7.88 -6.12
C SER A 173 -8.37 -7.05 -5.24
N VAL A 174 -8.62 -5.74 -5.14
CA VAL A 174 -7.90 -4.86 -4.21
C VAL A 174 -8.05 -5.36 -2.77
N GLY A 175 -9.25 -5.74 -2.35
CA GLY A 175 -9.50 -6.31 -1.02
C GLY A 175 -8.63 -7.54 -0.72
N SER A 176 -8.51 -8.47 -1.67
CA SER A 176 -7.66 -9.67 -1.52
C SER A 176 -6.17 -9.33 -1.36
N LEU A 177 -5.68 -8.33 -2.09
CA LEU A 177 -4.31 -7.83 -1.92
C LEU A 177 -4.10 -7.24 -0.52
N LEU A 178 -5.05 -6.42 -0.04
CA LEU A 178 -5.00 -5.81 1.28
C LEU A 178 -5.06 -6.86 2.41
N ASP A 179 -5.88 -7.90 2.26
CA ASP A 179 -5.99 -8.99 3.24
C ASP A 179 -4.71 -9.83 3.33
N LYS A 180 -3.91 -9.85 2.26
CA LYS A 180 -2.56 -10.42 2.24
C LYS A 180 -1.48 -9.44 2.75
N GLY A 181 -1.90 -8.33 3.36
CA GLY A 181 -1.02 -7.36 3.99
C GLY A 181 -0.34 -6.41 3.00
N ALA A 182 -0.97 -6.08 1.87
CA ALA A 182 -0.39 -5.15 0.91
C ALA A 182 -0.27 -3.73 1.48
N LYS A 183 0.83 -3.07 1.15
CA LYS A 183 0.98 -1.60 1.20
C LYS A 183 0.84 -1.06 -0.20
N VAL A 184 0.25 0.13 -0.33
CA VAL A 184 -0.02 0.78 -1.61
C VAL A 184 0.72 2.11 -1.74
N TYR A 185 1.24 2.38 -2.93
CA TYR A 185 2.00 3.58 -3.25
C TYR A 185 1.55 4.09 -4.63
N PRO A 186 1.01 5.32 -4.74
CA PRO A 186 0.67 5.90 -6.05
C PRO A 186 1.91 5.97 -6.93
N ASP A 187 1.83 5.44 -8.15
CA ASP A 187 2.93 5.47 -9.12
C ASP A 187 2.92 6.79 -9.89
N THR A 188 3.97 7.58 -9.68
CA THR A 188 4.12 8.91 -10.28
C THR A 188 4.88 8.88 -11.60
N SER A 189 5.43 7.73 -11.98
CA SER A 189 6.19 7.53 -13.22
C SER A 189 5.38 6.90 -14.34
N CYS A 190 4.24 6.26 -14.03
CA CYS A 190 3.37 5.68 -15.03
C CYS A 190 2.69 6.79 -15.86
N SER A 191 2.89 6.78 -17.17
CA SER A 191 2.25 7.70 -18.12
C SER A 191 0.90 7.19 -18.64
N LEU A 192 0.57 5.92 -18.40
CA LEU A 192 -0.70 5.34 -18.81
C LEU A 192 -1.82 5.71 -17.85
N ARG A 193 -2.98 6.08 -18.41
CA ARG A 193 -4.15 6.58 -17.64
C ARG A 193 -5.44 5.81 -17.95
N LEU A 194 -5.35 4.48 -18.03
CA LEU A 194 -6.53 3.62 -18.16
C LEU A 194 -7.22 3.34 -16.81
N GLY A 195 -6.57 3.72 -15.72
CA GLY A 195 -7.02 3.64 -14.34
C GLY A 195 -6.00 4.37 -13.46
N GLU A 196 -6.06 4.14 -12.15
CA GLU A 196 -5.14 4.73 -11.20
C GLU A 196 -3.89 3.85 -11.05
N PRO A 197 -2.68 4.32 -11.41
CA PRO A 197 -1.48 3.51 -11.36
C PRO A 197 -0.91 3.43 -9.93
N PHE A 198 -0.63 2.23 -9.47
CA PHE A 198 -0.12 1.97 -8.13
C PHE A 198 0.96 0.89 -8.13
N ILE A 199 1.90 1.02 -7.21
CA ILE A 199 2.76 -0.07 -6.76
C ILE A 199 2.16 -0.65 -5.49
N PHE A 200 1.98 -1.96 -5.47
CA PHE A 200 1.64 -2.74 -4.28
C PHE A 200 2.89 -3.45 -3.81
N THR A 201 3.26 -3.30 -2.53
CA THR A 201 4.27 -4.15 -1.91
C THR A 201 3.60 -5.19 -1.02
N LEU A 202 4.07 -6.43 -1.11
CA LEU A 202 3.57 -7.59 -0.38
C LEU A 202 4.75 -8.28 0.34
N PRO A 203 4.53 -8.99 1.45
CA PRO A 203 5.58 -9.80 2.06
C PRO A 203 6.19 -10.78 1.04
N GLU A 204 7.51 -11.03 1.13
CA GLU A 204 8.25 -11.78 0.10
C GLU A 204 7.65 -13.16 -0.24
N SER A 205 7.15 -13.87 0.76
CA SER A 205 6.56 -15.21 0.64
C SER A 205 5.16 -15.24 0.02
N VAL A 206 4.51 -14.08 -0.13
CA VAL A 206 3.12 -14.00 -0.58
C VAL A 206 3.02 -14.17 -2.08
N ARG A 207 2.11 -15.06 -2.49
CA ARG A 207 1.63 -15.18 -3.86
C ARG A 207 0.20 -14.66 -3.96
N VAL A 208 -0.07 -13.92 -5.03
CA VAL A 208 -1.37 -13.30 -5.31
C VAL A 208 -2.16 -14.22 -6.22
N ASP A 209 -3.37 -14.55 -5.81
CA ASP A 209 -4.35 -15.27 -6.63
C ASP A 209 -4.94 -14.29 -7.66
N VAL A 210 -4.98 -14.70 -8.93
CA VAL A 210 -5.39 -13.84 -10.05
C VAL A 210 -6.37 -14.52 -10.99
N ASP A 211 -7.25 -13.73 -11.58
CA ASP A 211 -7.91 -14.12 -12.83
C ASP A 211 -6.98 -13.83 -14.01
N ILE A 212 -6.97 -14.73 -14.99
CA ILE A 212 -6.07 -14.67 -16.15
C ILE A 212 -6.91 -14.55 -17.40
N TYR A 213 -6.62 -13.54 -18.21
CA TYR A 213 -7.27 -13.33 -19.50
C TYR A 213 -6.19 -13.21 -20.59
N PRO A 214 -5.98 -14.26 -21.40
CA PRO A 214 -5.02 -14.25 -22.49
C PRO A 214 -5.29 -13.11 -23.49
N LEU A 215 -4.23 -12.44 -23.96
CA LEU A 215 -4.36 -11.37 -24.96
C LEU A 215 -4.68 -11.90 -26.36
N LYS A 216 -4.18 -13.09 -26.70
CA LYS A 216 -4.56 -13.86 -27.89
C LYS A 216 -5.44 -15.03 -27.45
N LYS A 217 -6.54 -15.26 -28.18
CA LYS A 217 -7.41 -16.42 -28.01
C LYS A 217 -6.86 -17.61 -28.77
#